data_AF-A0A0C3QTK9-F1
#
_entry.id   AF-A0A0C3QTK9-F1
#
_cell.length_a   1.000
_cell.length_b   1.000
_cell.length_c   1.000
_cell.angle_alpha   90.00
_cell.angle_beta   90.00
_cell.angle_gamma   90.00
#
_symmetry.space_group_name_H-M   'P 1'
#
loop_
_entity.id
_entity.type
_entity.pdbx_description
1 polymer ?
#
loop_
_entity_poly.entity_id
_entity_poly.type
_entity_poly.pdbx_seq_one_letter_code
_entity_poly.pdbx_strand_id
1 'polypeptide(L)'
;SFGYSVKFSKGYDFNKGGKLPGLYGGENEDTAATCSGGRHDDGCFSCRFMFRAEGDGELYLYIPPDLNRDNLCGDDGFGECRDASSNGKTYGASIGTGLWKFHPGQWTALRQVVHLNTPGKRDGWVKVYIDGDSSPILNVKELSFRGSAKSVFYGIQSQYFHGGHESDWASPKDQDAWFADFSLAITQYDD
;
A
#
# COMPACT_ATOMS: atom_id res chain seq x y z
N SER A 1 2.20 -6.13 -11.79
CA SER A 1 2.44 -4.68 -11.90
C SER A 1 1.10 -3.97 -11.96
N PHE A 2 0.88 -2.96 -11.12
CA PHE A 2 -0.31 -2.11 -11.11
C PHE A 2 0.12 -0.64 -11.11
N GLY A 3 -0.51 0.19 -11.92
CA GLY A 3 -0.25 1.63 -11.92
C GLY A 3 -1.46 2.46 -12.33
N TYR A 4 -1.44 3.74 -11.95
CA TYR A 4 -2.47 4.72 -12.24
C TYR A 4 -1.91 6.14 -12.02
N SER A 5 -2.57 7.14 -12.59
CA SER A 5 -2.30 8.56 -12.32
C SER A 5 -3.35 9.10 -11.33
N VAL A 6 -2.92 9.93 -10.37
CA VAL A 6 -3.82 10.65 -9.46
C VAL A 6 -3.53 12.13 -9.50
N LYS A 7 -4.58 12.95 -9.47
CA LYS A 7 -4.48 14.40 -9.32
C LYS A 7 -5.40 14.86 -8.20
N PHE A 8 -4.82 15.49 -7.19
CA PHE A 8 -5.58 16.19 -6.16
C PHE A 8 -5.93 17.59 -6.64
N SER A 9 -7.09 18.13 -6.25
CA SER A 9 -7.51 19.49 -6.60
C SER A 9 -6.50 20.55 -6.16
N LYS A 10 -6.50 21.71 -6.83
CA LYS A 10 -5.59 22.81 -6.42
C LYS A 10 -5.95 23.24 -4.99
N GLY A 11 -4.95 23.30 -4.12
CA GLY A 11 -5.17 23.63 -2.71
C GLY A 11 -5.82 22.51 -1.90
N TYR A 12 -5.77 21.26 -2.37
CA TYR A 12 -6.16 20.09 -1.59
C TYR A 12 -5.47 20.08 -0.22
N ASP A 13 -6.22 19.76 0.82
CA ASP A 13 -5.75 19.67 2.20
C ASP A 13 -5.75 18.20 2.62
N PHE A 14 -4.55 17.64 2.73
CA PHE A 14 -4.35 16.23 3.06
C PHE A 14 -4.67 15.88 4.52
N ASN A 15 -4.82 16.88 5.40
CA ASN A 15 -4.98 16.69 6.84
C ASN A 15 -3.95 15.69 7.39
N LYS A 16 -4.38 14.58 8.01
CA LYS A 16 -3.50 13.53 8.55
C LYS A 16 -3.19 12.42 7.53
N GLY A 17 -3.94 12.34 6.44
CA GLY A 17 -3.77 11.35 5.40
C GLY A 17 -5.03 10.56 5.04
N GLY A 18 -4.85 9.61 4.12
CA GLY A 18 -5.94 8.79 3.59
C GLY A 18 -5.44 7.68 2.68
N LYS A 19 -6.36 6.81 2.26
CA LYS A 19 -6.06 5.63 1.43
C LYS A 19 -6.09 5.96 -0.06
N LEU A 20 -5.26 5.24 -0.80
CA LEU A 20 -5.20 5.24 -2.25
C LEU A 20 -5.23 3.78 -2.78
N PRO A 21 -5.64 3.58 -4.05
CA PRO A 21 -5.73 2.26 -4.67
C PRO A 21 -4.46 1.42 -4.59
N GLY A 22 -4.62 0.10 -4.55
CA GLY A 22 -3.51 -0.84 -4.57
C GLY A 22 -3.91 -2.28 -4.91
N LEU A 23 -2.94 -3.17 -4.88
CA LEU A 23 -3.13 -4.60 -5.13
C LEU A 23 -3.58 -5.31 -3.86
N TYR A 24 -4.38 -6.35 -4.03
CA TYR A 24 -4.77 -7.23 -2.94
C TYR A 24 -4.86 -8.68 -3.40
N GLY A 25 -4.90 -9.59 -2.44
CA GLY A 25 -5.00 -11.01 -2.69
C GLY A 25 -5.30 -11.80 -1.43
N GLY A 26 -5.44 -13.10 -1.61
CA GLY A 26 -5.77 -14.04 -0.54
C GLY A 26 -6.07 -15.42 -1.08
N GLU A 27 -6.50 -16.32 -0.20
CA GLU A 27 -6.74 -17.74 -0.53
C GLU A 27 -8.07 -17.99 -1.26
N ASN A 28 -9.05 -17.11 -1.09
CA ASN A 28 -10.35 -17.18 -1.74
C ASN A 28 -10.99 -15.78 -1.81
N GLU A 29 -12.09 -15.65 -2.56
CA GLU A 29 -12.80 -14.37 -2.74
C GLU A 29 -13.31 -13.78 -1.43
N ASP A 30 -13.76 -14.62 -0.49
CA ASP A 30 -14.34 -14.19 0.78
C ASP A 30 -13.28 -13.60 1.72
N THR A 31 -12.04 -14.11 1.68
CA THR A 31 -10.95 -13.66 2.55
C THR A 31 -10.08 -12.58 1.92
N ALA A 32 -9.87 -12.60 0.60
CA ALA A 32 -8.89 -11.75 -0.09
C ALA A 32 -9.11 -10.25 0.19
N ALA A 33 -10.35 -9.78 0.18
CA ALA A 33 -10.66 -8.36 0.38
C ALA A 33 -10.60 -7.90 1.86
N THR A 34 -10.33 -8.80 2.80
CA THR A 34 -10.55 -8.55 4.23
C THR A 34 -9.35 -7.93 4.95
N CYS A 35 -8.13 -7.99 4.39
CA CYS A 35 -6.91 -7.40 4.96
C CYS A 35 -6.87 -5.87 4.86
N SER A 36 -7.78 -5.21 5.59
CA SER A 36 -7.95 -3.76 5.67
C SER A 36 -8.64 -3.36 6.98
N GLY A 37 -8.61 -2.06 7.34
CA GLY A 37 -9.39 -1.54 8.48
C GLY A 37 -8.99 -2.07 9.87
N GLY A 38 -7.77 -2.63 10.00
CA GLY A 38 -7.30 -3.23 11.24
C GLY A 38 -7.61 -4.73 11.38
N ARG A 39 -8.18 -5.35 10.35
CA ARG A 39 -8.25 -6.81 10.25
C ARG A 39 -6.98 -7.34 9.60
N HIS A 40 -6.43 -8.37 10.23
CA HIS A 40 -5.31 -9.17 9.75
C HIS A 40 -5.76 -10.63 9.69
N ASP A 41 -5.38 -11.34 8.64
CA ASP A 41 -5.68 -12.76 8.43
C ASP A 41 -4.54 -13.35 7.60
N ASP A 42 -4.09 -14.56 7.95
CA ASP A 42 -2.99 -15.23 7.25
C ASP A 42 -3.36 -15.63 5.82
N GLY A 43 -4.65 -15.65 5.52
CA GLY A 43 -5.24 -15.95 4.23
C GLY A 43 -5.43 -14.74 3.31
N CYS A 44 -4.96 -13.53 3.67
CA CYS A 44 -5.01 -12.37 2.78
C CYS A 44 -3.79 -11.44 2.89
N PHE A 45 -3.66 -10.54 1.91
CA PHE A 45 -2.73 -9.43 1.95
C PHE A 45 -3.30 -8.21 1.20
N SER A 46 -2.87 -7.01 1.58
CA SER A 46 -3.09 -5.80 0.75
C SER A 46 -1.83 -4.95 0.66
N CYS A 47 -1.61 -4.41 -0.53
CA CYS A 47 -0.47 -3.59 -0.91
C CYS A 47 -1.03 -2.30 -1.52
N ARG A 48 -1.38 -1.35 -0.65
CA ARG A 48 -2.04 -0.08 -0.99
C ARG A 48 -1.11 1.09 -0.82
N PHE A 49 -1.52 2.24 -1.34
CA PHE A 49 -0.84 3.50 -1.07
C PHE A 49 -1.60 4.31 -0.02
N MET A 50 -0.89 5.22 0.63
CA MET A 50 -1.50 6.31 1.39
C MET A 50 -0.90 7.64 0.97
N PHE A 51 -1.71 8.69 1.11
CA PHE A 51 -1.19 10.04 1.31
C PHE A 51 -1.20 10.37 2.81
N ARG A 52 -0.32 11.26 3.21
CA ARG A 52 -0.15 11.78 4.57
C ARG A 52 -0.22 13.31 4.55
N ALA A 53 -0.01 13.91 5.72
CA ALA A 53 0.11 15.35 5.86
C ALA A 53 1.13 15.92 4.85
N GLU A 54 0.88 17.15 4.41
CA GLU A 54 1.74 17.85 3.43
C GLU A 54 1.92 17.14 2.08
N GLY A 55 1.07 16.14 1.79
CA GLY A 55 1.11 15.38 0.55
C GLY A 55 2.14 14.27 0.52
N ASP A 56 2.76 13.91 1.66
CA ASP A 56 3.70 12.80 1.69
C ASP A 56 3.03 11.49 1.25
N GLY A 57 3.69 10.75 0.37
CA GLY A 57 3.25 9.43 -0.04
C GLY A 57 3.92 8.32 0.75
N GLU A 58 3.24 7.19 0.87
CA GLU A 58 3.81 5.97 1.44
C GLU A 58 3.20 4.70 0.84
N LEU A 59 3.94 3.61 0.91
CA LEU A 59 3.43 2.26 0.72
C LEU A 59 2.78 1.82 2.04
N TYR A 60 1.59 1.22 1.95
CA TYR A 60 0.82 0.77 3.10
C TYR A 60 0.47 -0.72 2.97
N LEU A 61 1.16 -1.54 3.76
CA LEU A 61 1.09 -3.00 3.64
C LEU A 61 0.28 -3.63 4.77
N TYR A 62 -0.62 -4.54 4.41
CA TYR A 62 -1.12 -5.59 5.30
C TYR A 62 -0.58 -6.92 4.79
N ILE A 63 0.27 -7.56 5.59
CA ILE A 63 0.80 -8.90 5.36
C ILE A 63 0.74 -9.68 6.67
N PRO A 64 0.67 -11.03 6.63
CA PRO A 64 0.54 -11.85 7.83
C PRO A 64 1.69 -11.60 8.82
N PRO A 65 1.43 -11.11 10.04
CA PRO A 65 2.50 -10.76 10.98
C PRO A 65 3.33 -11.98 11.38
N ASP A 66 2.69 -13.13 11.61
CA ASP A 66 3.34 -14.38 12.05
C ASP A 66 4.29 -14.99 11.01
N LEU A 67 4.16 -14.59 9.73
CA LEU A 67 5.03 -15.04 8.64
C LEU A 67 6.21 -14.09 8.38
N ASN A 68 6.21 -12.92 9.03
CA ASN A 68 7.23 -11.89 8.88
C ASN A 68 8.04 -11.74 10.19
N ARG A 69 9.03 -10.84 10.20
CA ARG A 69 9.80 -10.56 11.41
C ARG A 69 8.87 -9.90 12.46
N ASP A 70 9.15 -10.11 13.75
CA ASP A 70 8.55 -9.30 14.82
C ASP A 70 8.88 -7.83 14.54
N ASN A 71 7.85 -7.03 14.24
CA ASN A 71 7.94 -5.70 13.63
C ASN A 71 8.54 -5.74 12.21
N LEU A 72 7.68 -5.61 11.19
CA LEU A 72 8.10 -5.50 9.80
C LEU A 72 9.10 -4.34 9.59
N CYS A 73 8.91 -3.30 10.40
CA CYS A 73 9.67 -2.05 10.39
C CYS A 73 10.74 -1.94 11.49
N GLY A 74 11.36 -3.05 11.93
CA GLY A 74 12.51 -3.02 12.85
C GLY A 74 13.72 -2.20 12.34
N ASP A 75 14.88 -2.36 12.97
CA ASP A 75 16.07 -1.47 12.81
C ASP A 75 16.70 -1.36 11.39
N ASP A 76 16.12 -1.96 10.34
CA ASP A 76 16.75 -2.11 9.02
C ASP A 76 15.92 -1.55 7.85
N GLY A 77 16.45 -0.52 7.18
CA GLY A 77 16.69 -0.56 5.72
C GLY A 77 15.62 -0.06 4.72
N PHE A 78 14.37 0.19 5.10
CA PHE A 78 13.31 0.58 4.13
C PHE A 78 12.94 2.08 4.09
N GLY A 79 13.80 2.94 4.66
CA GLY A 79 13.47 4.37 4.89
C GLY A 79 12.63 4.55 6.16
N GLU A 80 11.80 5.60 6.24
CA GLU A 80 10.81 5.72 7.32
C GLU A 80 9.80 4.56 7.22
N CYS A 81 9.93 3.59 8.13
CA CYS A 81 9.05 2.44 8.25
C CYS A 81 8.42 2.47 9.65
N ARG A 82 7.10 2.31 9.75
CA ARG A 82 6.39 2.22 11.02
C ARG A 82 5.21 1.27 10.93
N ASP A 83 5.15 0.29 11.82
CA ASP A 83 3.93 -0.48 12.05
C ASP A 83 2.86 0.46 12.65
N ALA A 84 1.79 0.74 11.89
CA ALA A 84 0.79 1.67 12.37
C ALA A 84 0.00 0.99 13.50
N SER A 85 0.04 1.57 14.69
CA SER A 85 -0.77 1.12 15.83
C SER A 85 -1.52 2.31 16.45
N SER A 86 -2.71 2.04 16.95
CA SER A 86 -3.50 3.02 17.73
C SER A 86 -4.41 2.28 18.69
N ASN A 87 -4.50 2.76 19.94
CA ASN A 87 -5.39 2.21 20.97
C ASN A 87 -5.25 0.68 21.15
N GLY A 88 -4.02 0.15 21.10
CA GLY A 88 -3.74 -1.28 21.26
C GLY A 88 -4.10 -2.15 20.05
N LYS A 89 -4.53 -1.56 18.92
CA LYS A 89 -4.74 -2.27 17.65
C LYS A 89 -3.60 -2.00 16.69
N THR A 90 -3.11 -3.06 16.07
CA THR A 90 -2.14 -3.00 14.97
C THR A 90 -2.87 -2.89 13.64
N TYR A 91 -2.45 -1.97 12.78
CA TYR A 91 -2.92 -1.77 11.42
C TYR A 91 -1.81 -2.18 10.43
N GLY A 92 -1.86 -1.69 9.19
CA GLY A 92 -0.81 -1.96 8.21
C GLY A 92 0.49 -1.21 8.52
N ALA A 93 1.58 -1.68 7.94
CA ALA A 93 2.88 -1.02 7.99
C ALA A 93 2.94 0.15 6.99
N SER A 94 3.36 1.32 7.47
CA SER A 94 3.72 2.48 6.64
C SER A 94 5.19 2.32 6.24
N ILE A 95 5.50 2.36 4.94
CA ILE A 95 6.87 2.14 4.44
C ILE A 95 7.23 3.23 3.43
N GLY A 96 8.39 3.85 3.63
CA GLY A 96 8.92 4.87 2.75
C GLY A 96 8.14 6.18 2.79
N THR A 97 7.56 6.53 3.95
CA THR A 97 6.80 7.78 4.09
C THR A 97 7.67 8.97 3.72
N GLY A 98 7.15 9.84 2.84
CA GLY A 98 7.83 11.07 2.41
C GLY A 98 8.91 10.86 1.34
N LEU A 99 9.15 9.62 0.87
CA LEU A 99 10.04 9.39 -0.27
C LEU A 99 9.53 10.02 -1.59
N TRP A 100 8.23 10.33 -1.65
CA TRP A 100 7.63 11.14 -2.70
C TRP A 100 6.52 12.03 -2.12
N LYS A 101 6.16 13.08 -2.86
CA LYS A 101 5.08 14.00 -2.49
C LYS A 101 4.05 14.13 -3.62
N PHE A 102 2.79 14.21 -3.23
CA PHE A 102 1.69 14.62 -4.10
C PHE A 102 1.58 16.14 -4.09
N HIS A 103 1.64 16.75 -5.27
CA HIS A 103 1.52 18.19 -5.43
C HIS A 103 0.10 18.56 -5.89
N PRO A 104 -0.71 19.23 -5.05
CA PRO A 104 -2.07 19.63 -5.41
C PRO A 104 -2.13 20.40 -6.74
N GLY A 105 -3.06 20.02 -7.61
CA GLY A 105 -3.22 20.59 -8.95
C GLY A 105 -2.36 19.94 -10.03
N GLN A 106 -1.47 19.00 -9.68
CA GLN A 106 -0.63 18.26 -10.62
C GLN A 106 -1.01 16.77 -10.65
N TRP A 107 -0.76 16.13 -11.78
CA TRP A 107 -0.86 14.67 -11.89
C TRP A 107 0.41 14.04 -11.33
N THR A 108 0.25 12.98 -10.55
CA THR A 108 1.33 12.10 -10.11
C THR A 108 1.02 10.69 -10.60
N ALA A 109 1.94 10.09 -11.36
CA ALA A 109 1.82 8.69 -11.79
C ALA A 109 2.42 7.77 -10.73
N LEU A 110 1.66 6.75 -10.31
CA LEU A 110 2.05 5.75 -9.32
C LEU A 110 2.11 4.39 -10.01
N ARG A 111 3.17 3.60 -9.72
CA ARG A 111 3.23 2.20 -10.13
C ARG A 111 3.87 1.35 -9.07
N GLN A 112 3.24 0.22 -8.76
CA GLN A 112 3.81 -0.84 -7.95
C GLN A 112 4.01 -2.14 -8.73
N VAL A 113 5.12 -2.81 -8.45
CA VAL A 113 5.38 -4.18 -8.88
C VAL A 113 5.54 -5.02 -7.62
N VAL A 114 4.66 -6.00 -7.46
CA VAL A 114 4.62 -6.89 -6.31
C VAL A 114 4.91 -8.30 -6.79
N HIS A 115 5.79 -9.00 -6.08
CA HIS A 115 6.09 -10.41 -6.28
C HIS A 115 5.82 -11.15 -4.98
N LEU A 116 4.97 -12.17 -5.04
CA LEU A 116 4.59 -12.96 -3.88
C LEU A 116 5.73 -13.91 -3.53
N ASN A 117 5.92 -14.15 -2.24
CA ASN A 117 6.90 -15.11 -1.78
C ASN A 117 6.51 -16.55 -2.13
N THR A 118 7.50 -17.44 -2.18
CA THR A 118 7.30 -18.88 -2.08
C THR A 118 6.76 -19.21 -0.68
N PRO A 119 5.68 -20.00 -0.53
CA PRO A 119 5.21 -20.44 0.78
C PRO A 119 6.34 -21.03 1.64
N GLY A 120 6.49 -20.54 2.88
CA GLY A 120 7.56 -20.93 3.80
C GLY A 120 8.91 -20.22 3.59
N LYS A 121 9.03 -19.31 2.61
CA LYS A 121 10.22 -18.46 2.40
C LYS A 121 9.84 -16.98 2.44
N ARG A 122 10.82 -16.14 2.80
CA ARG A 122 10.76 -14.67 2.77
C ARG A 122 11.48 -14.13 1.53
N ASP A 123 11.03 -14.49 0.33
CA ASP A 123 11.61 -14.08 -0.95
C ASP A 123 10.70 -13.14 -1.75
N GLY A 124 9.57 -12.70 -1.18
CA GLY A 124 8.67 -11.71 -1.78
C GLY A 124 9.23 -10.29 -1.69
N TRP A 125 8.74 -9.42 -2.58
CA TRP A 125 9.20 -8.03 -2.66
C TRP A 125 8.18 -7.09 -3.31
N VAL A 126 8.30 -5.79 -3.02
CA VAL A 126 7.54 -4.69 -3.64
C VAL A 126 8.49 -3.61 -4.16
N LYS A 127 8.26 -3.14 -5.38
CA LYS A 127 8.91 -1.94 -5.93
C LYS A 127 7.88 -0.87 -6.24
N VAL A 128 8.19 0.37 -5.88
CA VAL A 128 7.36 1.55 -6.17
C VAL A 128 8.10 2.49 -7.12
N TYR A 129 7.40 2.99 -8.12
CA TYR A 129 7.88 3.94 -9.12
C TYR A 129 6.92 5.13 -9.17
N ILE A 130 7.46 6.33 -9.34
CA ILE A 130 6.72 7.59 -9.42
C ILE A 130 7.02 8.26 -10.76
N ASP A 131 6.03 8.92 -11.36
CA ASP A 131 6.17 9.78 -12.54
C ASP A 131 6.90 9.15 -13.74
N GLY A 132 6.76 7.82 -13.89
CA GLY A 132 7.32 7.07 -15.00
C GLY A 132 8.83 6.80 -14.89
N ASP A 133 9.41 7.00 -13.70
CA ASP A 133 10.84 6.75 -13.46
C ASP A 133 11.25 5.31 -13.81
N SER A 134 12.46 5.19 -14.39
CA SER A 134 13.03 3.90 -14.80
C SER A 134 13.55 3.08 -13.62
N SER A 135 13.89 3.73 -12.51
CA SER A 135 14.34 3.09 -11.27
C SER A 135 13.27 3.22 -10.18
N PRO A 136 13.08 2.21 -9.32
CA PRO A 136 12.12 2.32 -8.23
C PRO A 136 12.65 3.27 -7.15
N ILE A 137 11.77 4.13 -6.65
CA ILE A 137 12.07 5.01 -5.50
C ILE A 137 12.08 4.24 -4.17
N LEU A 138 11.40 3.09 -4.13
CA LEU A 138 11.31 2.21 -2.97
C LEU A 138 11.39 0.75 -3.43
N ASN A 139 12.16 -0.05 -2.72
CA ASN A 139 12.38 -1.47 -3.00
C ASN A 139 12.38 -2.26 -1.68
N VAL A 140 11.22 -2.78 -1.31
CA VAL A 140 11.02 -3.57 -0.09
C VAL A 140 11.20 -5.03 -0.42
N LYS A 141 12.03 -5.74 0.34
CA LYS A 141 12.41 -7.14 0.10
C LYS A 141 12.20 -7.97 1.35
N GLU A 142 12.43 -9.28 1.24
CA GLU A 142 12.33 -10.24 2.33
C GLU A 142 10.93 -10.30 2.97
N LEU A 143 9.89 -10.15 2.15
CA LEU A 143 8.51 -10.14 2.58
C LEU A 143 7.88 -11.54 2.47
N SER A 144 7.02 -11.89 3.43
CA SER A 144 6.06 -12.99 3.33
C SER A 144 4.65 -12.43 3.12
N PHE A 145 4.14 -12.46 1.90
CA PHE A 145 2.75 -12.12 1.57
C PHE A 145 1.78 -13.29 1.86
N ARG A 146 2.28 -14.53 1.83
CA ARG A 146 1.44 -15.74 1.93
C ARG A 146 2.15 -16.90 2.62
N GLY A 147 1.38 -17.70 3.34
CA GLY A 147 1.79 -18.98 3.91
C GLY A 147 1.43 -20.19 3.04
N SER A 148 0.64 -19.98 1.99
CA SER A 148 0.00 -21.04 1.20
C SER A 148 -0.05 -20.65 -0.28
N ALA A 149 0.17 -21.62 -1.17
CA ALA A 149 0.11 -21.40 -2.62
C ALA A 149 -1.31 -21.07 -3.13
N LYS A 150 -2.34 -21.32 -2.31
CA LYS A 150 -3.72 -20.90 -2.61
C LYS A 150 -3.86 -19.38 -2.61
N SER A 151 -3.01 -18.68 -1.85
CA SER A 151 -3.03 -17.23 -1.78
C SER A 151 -2.41 -16.62 -3.05
N VAL A 152 -3.23 -15.92 -3.81
CA VAL A 152 -2.89 -15.32 -5.11
C VAL A 152 -3.38 -13.88 -5.19
N PHE A 153 -2.96 -13.14 -6.22
CA PHE A 153 -3.55 -11.84 -6.51
C PHE A 153 -5.00 -11.99 -6.96
N TYR A 154 -5.89 -11.18 -6.37
CA TYR A 154 -7.30 -11.11 -6.77
C TYR A 154 -7.63 -9.86 -7.59
N GLY A 155 -6.87 -8.77 -7.42
CA GLY A 155 -7.02 -7.60 -8.27
C GLY A 155 -6.61 -6.31 -7.59
N ILE A 156 -7.38 -5.25 -7.87
CA ILE A 156 -7.16 -3.89 -7.37
C ILE A 156 -8.20 -3.59 -6.28
N GLN A 157 -7.72 -3.26 -5.08
CA GLN A 157 -8.55 -2.69 -4.02
C GLN A 157 -8.58 -1.18 -4.20
N SER A 158 -9.46 -0.71 -5.07
CA SER A 158 -9.60 0.72 -5.42
C SER A 158 -10.40 1.47 -4.36
N GLN A 159 -9.73 1.80 -3.25
CA GLN A 159 -10.31 2.58 -2.16
C GLN A 159 -9.63 3.95 -2.08
N TYR A 160 -10.44 5.00 -2.01
CA TYR A 160 -10.00 6.37 -1.78
C TYR A 160 -10.88 7.01 -0.71
N PHE A 161 -10.25 7.46 0.37
CA PHE A 161 -10.91 8.17 1.46
C PHE A 161 -9.85 8.83 2.36
N HIS A 162 -10.19 9.99 2.93
CA HIS A 162 -9.52 10.52 4.12
C HIS A 162 -9.74 9.56 5.28
N GLY A 163 -8.70 9.24 6.05
CA GLY A 163 -8.88 8.17 7.03
C GLY A 163 -7.74 7.91 7.99
N GLY A 164 -8.16 7.87 9.24
CA GLY A 164 -7.85 6.91 10.28
C GLY A 164 -9.21 6.40 10.77
N HIS A 165 -9.36 6.03 12.04
CA HIS A 165 -10.68 5.63 12.59
C HIS A 165 -11.34 6.75 13.41
N GLU A 166 -10.65 7.89 13.58
CA GLU A 166 -11.07 9.01 14.42
C GLU A 166 -11.51 10.22 13.57
N SER A 167 -12.37 11.06 14.15
CA SER A 167 -12.97 12.22 13.45
C SER A 167 -11.96 13.27 12.99
N ASP A 168 -10.80 13.34 13.64
CA ASP A 168 -9.72 14.26 13.32
C ASP A 168 -8.94 13.89 12.03
N TRP A 169 -9.27 12.76 11.40
CA TRP A 169 -8.78 12.38 10.06
C TRP A 169 -9.70 12.82 8.93
N ALA A 170 -10.91 13.29 9.23
CA ALA A 170 -11.89 13.66 8.22
C ALA A 170 -11.32 14.69 7.22
N SER A 171 -11.91 14.73 6.02
CA SER A 171 -11.63 15.80 5.07
C SER A 171 -12.02 17.14 5.70
N PRO A 172 -11.11 18.13 5.79
CA PRO A 172 -11.40 19.40 6.44
C PRO A 172 -12.35 20.28 5.62
N LYS A 173 -12.57 19.93 4.34
CA LYS A 173 -13.45 20.60 3.39
C LYS A 173 -13.87 19.65 2.28
N ASP A 174 -14.85 20.06 1.48
CA ASP A 174 -15.15 19.39 0.22
C ASP A 174 -14.00 19.59 -0.77
N GLN A 175 -13.50 18.50 -1.34
CA GLN A 175 -12.36 18.51 -2.24
C GLN A 175 -12.31 17.27 -3.12
N ASP A 176 -11.80 17.45 -4.33
CA ASP A 176 -11.79 16.41 -5.36
C ASP A 176 -10.41 15.78 -5.56
N ALA A 177 -10.43 14.52 -5.98
CA ALA A 177 -9.30 13.84 -6.60
C ALA A 177 -9.77 13.15 -7.89
N TRP A 178 -8.96 13.23 -8.94
CA TRP A 178 -9.18 12.53 -10.20
C TRP A 178 -8.18 11.39 -10.35
N PHE A 179 -8.65 10.29 -10.94
CA PHE A 179 -7.83 9.12 -11.22
C PHE A 179 -7.90 8.81 -12.72
N ALA A 180 -6.78 8.43 -13.31
CA ALA A 180 -6.65 8.11 -14.73
C ALA A 180 -5.61 7.01 -14.95
N ASP A 181 -5.50 6.53 -16.19
CA ASP A 181 -4.41 5.65 -16.66
C ASP A 181 -4.23 4.35 -15.85
N PHE A 182 -5.33 3.78 -15.35
CA PHE A 182 -5.28 2.49 -14.66
C PHE A 182 -4.72 1.40 -15.58
N SER A 183 -3.69 0.72 -15.10
CA SER A 183 -3.03 -0.38 -15.79
C SER A 183 -2.74 -1.52 -14.83
N LEU A 184 -3.03 -2.75 -15.26
CA LEU A 184 -2.72 -3.97 -14.53
C LEU A 184 -2.10 -4.97 -15.50
N ALA A 185 -0.94 -5.51 -15.13
CA ALA A 185 -0.23 -6.49 -15.95
C ALA A 185 0.43 -7.55 -15.06
N ILE A 186 0.35 -8.80 -15.50
CA ILE A 186 1.20 -9.88 -15.00
C ILE A 186 2.52 -9.80 -15.76
N THR A 187 3.62 -9.58 -15.04
CA THR A 187 4.93 -9.28 -15.65
C THR A 187 5.94 -10.42 -15.46
N GLN A 188 5.59 -11.42 -14.66
CA GLN A 188 6.40 -12.60 -14.38
C GLN A 188 5.45 -13.70 -13.92
N TYR A 189 5.76 -14.93 -14.30
CA TYR A 189 5.18 -16.14 -13.73
C TYR A 189 6.28 -16.87 -12.96
N ASP A 190 5.92 -17.48 -11.83
CA ASP A 190 6.76 -18.51 -11.23
C ASP A 190 6.37 -19.82 -11.93
N ASP A 191 7.35 -20.52 -12.49
CA ASP A 191 7.17 -21.80 -13.20
C ASP A 191 6.71 -22.94 -12.27
#